data_AF-A0A1V5P5M9-F1
#
_entry.id   AF-A0A1V5P5M9-F1
#
_cell.length_a   1.000
_cell.length_b   1.000
_cell.length_c   1.000
_cell.angle_alpha   90.00
_cell.angle_beta   90.00
_cell.angle_gamma   90.00
#
_symmetry.space_group_name_H-M   'P 1'
#
loop_
_entity.id
_entity.type
_entity.pdbx_description
1 polymer ?
#
loop_
_entity_poly.entity_id
_entity_poly.type
_entity_poly.pdbx_seq_one_letter_code
_entity_poly.pdbx_strand_id
1 'polypeptide(L)'
;MTCYEGIYNKYLFSYLMSPAFDSYANHTENAKGVAYPAINDDRLYRAIVPLPPLAEQKRIVAKIEELLPYIERYEKAWSKLKELNKRFPSDMQKSILQFAIQGKLVEQRTEEGTAEMLYKQIQAEKKRLIKAGKIKKEKPLPEIKDDEKPFDIPEGWMWVRLGYAISLLSGQDMTASEYNDNSKGIPYITGASNIEDSCIIINRWTESAKAIAHKDDLLLTCKGTIGKTAILAENQVHIARQIMAITAYIVDIQFIRFFIESSINFLKSQAKSMIPGIERRNVLNLAFPLPPLAEQKRIVAKIEELMPLCERLKFEYS
;
A
#
# COMPACT_ATOMS: atom_id res chain seq x y z
N MET A 1 50.41 8.54 -15.15
CA MET A 1 51.73 8.41 -14.50
C MET A 1 52.66 7.69 -15.45
N THR A 2 53.76 8.34 -15.83
CA THR A 2 54.94 7.67 -16.38
C THR A 2 55.76 7.14 -15.21
N CYS A 3 56.11 5.85 -15.23
CA CYS A 3 56.90 5.22 -14.18
C CYS A 3 58.30 4.90 -14.71
N TYR A 4 59.29 4.88 -13.81
CA TYR A 4 60.64 4.40 -14.14
C TYR A 4 60.64 2.93 -14.54
N GLU A 5 61.69 2.51 -15.25
CA GLU A 5 61.89 1.13 -15.66
C GLU A 5 61.85 0.18 -14.46
N GLY A 6 61.17 -0.97 -14.60
CA GLY A 6 60.95 -1.93 -13.51
C GLY A 6 59.72 -1.69 -12.63
N ILE A 7 58.99 -0.57 -12.83
CA ILE A 7 57.74 -0.27 -12.10
C ILE A 7 56.55 -0.36 -13.05
N TYR A 8 55.58 -1.21 -12.69
CA TYR A 8 54.32 -1.31 -13.41
C TYR A 8 53.33 -0.25 -12.93
N ASN A 9 52.96 0.66 -13.83
CA ASN A 9 52.08 1.79 -13.52
C ASN A 9 50.73 1.38 -12.91
N LYS A 10 50.11 0.30 -13.38
CA LYS A 10 48.84 -0.20 -12.82
C LYS A 10 48.99 -0.74 -11.41
N TYR A 11 50.14 -1.34 -11.09
CA TYR A 11 50.43 -1.80 -9.74
C TYR A 11 50.53 -0.63 -8.76
N LEU A 12 51.27 0.41 -9.15
CA LEU A 12 51.36 1.65 -8.37
C LEU A 12 49.97 2.27 -8.18
N PHE A 13 49.17 2.36 -9.24
CA PHE A 13 47.79 2.82 -9.15
C PHE A 13 46.95 2.01 -8.16
N SER A 14 46.98 0.66 -8.24
CA SER A 14 46.25 -0.21 -7.30
C SER A 14 46.71 -0.03 -5.85
N TYR A 15 48.01 0.19 -5.61
CA TYR A 15 48.51 0.47 -4.25
C TYR A 15 48.03 1.83 -3.73
N LEU A 16 48.06 2.87 -4.55
CA LEU A 16 47.55 4.21 -4.17
C LEU A 16 46.05 4.20 -3.87
N MET A 17 45.29 3.28 -4.47
CA MET A 17 43.87 3.06 -4.18
C MET A 17 43.61 2.13 -2.98
N SER A 18 44.66 1.61 -2.33
CA SER A 18 44.53 0.68 -1.22
C SER A 18 44.27 1.37 0.12
N PRO A 19 43.63 0.70 1.09
CA PRO A 19 43.43 1.25 2.43
C PRO A 19 44.74 1.63 3.14
N ALA A 20 45.86 0.96 2.81
CA ALA A 20 47.16 1.26 3.41
C ALA A 20 47.67 2.65 3.01
N PHE A 21 47.53 3.00 1.73
CA PHE A 21 47.91 4.33 1.26
C PHE A 21 46.88 5.39 1.67
N ASP A 22 45.58 5.07 1.62
CA ASP A 22 44.52 5.97 2.10
C ASP A 22 44.72 6.35 3.57
N SER A 23 45.06 5.38 4.43
CA SER A 23 45.38 5.64 5.83
C SER A 23 46.64 6.49 6.01
N TYR A 24 47.69 6.26 5.21
CA TYR A 24 48.90 7.08 5.23
C TYR A 24 48.62 8.54 4.84
N ALA A 25 47.84 8.73 3.76
CA ALA A 25 47.51 10.04 3.20
C ALA A 25 46.61 10.85 4.14
N ASN A 26 45.67 10.18 4.83
CA ASN A 26 44.72 10.80 5.76
C ASN A 26 45.26 10.91 7.20
N HIS A 27 46.48 10.46 7.48
CA HIS A 27 47.09 10.60 8.81
C HIS A 27 47.30 12.09 9.16
N THR A 28 47.05 12.47 10.41
CA THR A 28 47.09 13.88 10.88
C THR A 28 48.44 14.57 10.67
N GLU A 29 49.52 13.80 10.59
CA GLU A 29 50.88 14.29 10.32
C GLU A 29 51.18 14.55 8.83
N ASN A 30 50.38 13.96 7.94
CA ASN A 30 50.57 13.98 6.49
C ASN A 30 49.50 14.80 5.76
N ALA A 31 48.30 14.92 6.34
CA ALA A 31 47.21 15.76 5.86
C ALA A 31 47.26 17.16 6.47
N LYS A 32 47.19 18.22 5.65
CA LYS A 32 47.02 19.62 6.12
C LYS A 32 45.56 20.05 5.98
N GLY A 33 45.06 20.76 7.00
CA GLY A 33 43.72 21.38 7.00
C GLY A 33 42.65 20.55 7.73
N VAL A 34 41.92 21.18 8.65
CA VAL A 34 40.90 20.50 9.50
C VAL A 34 39.59 20.25 8.73
N ALA A 35 39.28 21.06 7.72
CA ALA A 35 38.05 20.96 6.93
C ALA A 35 38.21 20.20 5.59
N TYR A 36 39.42 20.18 5.03
CA TYR A 36 39.75 19.50 3.77
C TYR A 36 41.18 18.93 3.87
N PRO A 37 41.35 17.71 4.40
CA PRO A 37 42.66 17.08 4.48
C PRO A 37 43.23 16.87 3.06
N ALA A 38 44.40 17.46 2.80
CA ALA A 38 45.13 17.27 1.54
C ALA A 38 46.59 16.88 1.81
N ILE A 39 47.08 15.89 1.07
CA ILE A 39 48.50 15.50 1.04
C ILE A 39 49.24 16.41 0.05
N ASN A 40 50.40 16.95 0.46
CA ASN A 40 51.26 17.74 -0.43
C ASN A 40 52.33 16.87 -1.10
N ASP A 41 52.94 17.40 -2.15
CA ASP A 41 53.95 16.70 -2.95
C ASP A 41 55.11 16.12 -2.12
N ASP A 42 55.66 16.87 -1.16
CA ASP A 42 56.75 16.38 -0.29
C ASP A 42 56.33 15.15 0.52
N ARG A 43 55.11 15.16 1.07
CA ARG A 43 54.57 14.00 1.81
C ARG A 43 54.25 12.85 0.88
N LEU A 44 53.70 13.13 -0.30
CA LEU A 44 53.44 12.10 -1.32
C LEU A 44 54.73 11.38 -1.73
N TYR A 45 55.83 12.11 -1.97
CA TYR A 45 57.11 11.52 -2.37
C TYR A 45 57.81 10.74 -1.23
N ARG A 46 57.44 10.99 0.03
CA ARG A 46 57.94 10.22 1.19
C ARG A 46 57.13 8.96 1.49
N ALA A 47 56.03 8.73 0.77
CA ALA A 47 55.21 7.55 0.97
C ALA A 47 56.01 6.27 0.66
N ILE A 48 55.96 5.31 1.58
CA ILE A 48 56.58 4.00 1.38
C ILE A 48 55.67 3.19 0.46
N VAL A 49 56.24 2.66 -0.62
CA VAL A 49 55.55 1.78 -1.56
C VAL A 49 56.22 0.40 -1.53
N PRO A 50 55.49 -0.68 -1.21
CA PRO A 50 56.02 -2.03 -1.34
C PRO A 50 56.21 -2.33 -2.83
N LEU A 51 57.45 -2.58 -3.25
CA LEU A 51 57.79 -2.78 -4.66
C LEU A 51 58.29 -4.22 -4.91
N PRO A 52 57.41 -5.16 -5.26
CA PRO A 52 57.81 -6.52 -5.59
C PRO A 52 58.46 -6.58 -6.99
N PRO A 53 59.09 -7.71 -7.38
CA PRO A 53 59.62 -7.89 -8.73
C PRO A 53 58.57 -7.63 -9.82
N LEU A 54 59.01 -7.16 -10.99
CA LEU A 54 58.09 -6.75 -12.08
C LEU A 54 57.10 -7.85 -12.50
N ALA A 55 57.53 -9.12 -12.48
CA ALA A 55 56.65 -10.25 -12.77
C ALA A 55 55.51 -10.38 -11.73
N GLU A 56 55.80 -10.15 -10.46
CA GLU A 56 54.82 -10.21 -9.39
C GLU A 56 53.86 -9.01 -9.41
N GLN A 57 54.37 -7.80 -9.70
CA GLN A 57 53.51 -6.63 -9.92
C GLN A 57 52.44 -6.89 -11.00
N LYS A 58 52.85 -7.50 -12.12
CA LYS A 58 51.93 -7.88 -13.21
C LYS A 58 50.94 -8.95 -12.78
N ARG A 59 51.36 -9.96 -11.99
CA ARG A 59 50.48 -11.01 -11.46
C ARG A 59 49.41 -10.45 -10.53
N ILE A 60 49.78 -9.55 -9.62
CA ILE A 60 48.85 -8.89 -8.68
C ILE A 60 47.79 -8.12 -9.46
N VAL A 61 48.22 -7.26 -10.39
CA VAL A 61 47.29 -6.46 -11.20
C VAL A 61 46.39 -7.34 -12.05
N ALA A 62 46.92 -8.39 -12.69
CA ALA A 62 46.12 -9.32 -13.47
C ALA A 62 45.01 -9.96 -12.63
N LYS A 63 45.29 -10.30 -11.36
CA LYS A 63 44.28 -10.85 -10.47
C LYS A 63 43.23 -9.82 -10.04
N ILE A 64 43.63 -8.57 -9.81
CA ILE A 64 42.69 -7.47 -9.53
C ILE A 64 41.76 -7.26 -10.73
N GLU A 65 42.32 -7.16 -11.94
CA GLU A 65 41.57 -6.98 -13.18
C GLU A 65 40.64 -8.17 -13.48
N GLU A 66 41.05 -9.39 -13.13
CA GLU A 66 40.19 -10.58 -13.21
C GLU A 66 39.00 -10.50 -12.24
N LEU A 67 39.17 -9.94 -11.04
CA LEU A 67 38.14 -9.88 -10.00
C LEU A 67 37.17 -8.71 -10.15
N LEU A 68 37.62 -7.58 -10.72
CA LEU A 68 36.80 -6.36 -10.88
C LEU A 68 35.42 -6.62 -11.55
N PRO A 69 35.32 -7.37 -12.66
CA PRO A 69 34.02 -7.66 -13.28
C PRO A 69 33.07 -8.45 -12.38
N TYR A 70 33.59 -9.31 -11.49
CA TYR A 70 32.75 -10.05 -10.54
C TYR A 70 32.20 -9.14 -9.46
N ILE A 71 32.99 -8.16 -8.99
CA ILE A 71 32.56 -7.14 -8.02
C ILE A 71 31.44 -6.29 -8.63
N GLU A 72 31.63 -5.78 -9.85
CA GLU A 72 30.60 -5.00 -10.56
C GLU A 72 29.32 -5.82 -10.79
N ARG A 73 29.45 -7.10 -11.17
CA ARG A 73 28.30 -8.00 -11.34
C ARG A 73 27.57 -8.22 -10.01
N TYR A 74 28.30 -8.41 -8.92
CA TYR A 74 27.73 -8.58 -7.59
C TYR A 74 27.00 -7.32 -7.14
N GLU A 75 27.60 -6.14 -7.32
CA GLU A 75 26.99 -4.85 -6.99
C GLU A 75 25.68 -4.63 -7.74
N LYS A 76 25.65 -4.93 -9.05
CA LYS A 76 24.43 -4.87 -9.87
C LYS A 76 23.35 -5.84 -9.38
N ALA A 77 23.73 -7.08 -9.08
CA ALA A 77 22.79 -8.09 -8.58
C ALA A 77 22.22 -7.70 -7.21
N TRP A 78 23.07 -7.21 -6.31
CA TRP A 78 22.67 -6.76 -4.98
C TRP A 78 21.74 -5.54 -5.03
N SER A 79 22.04 -4.56 -5.88
CA SER A 79 21.17 -3.39 -6.08
C SER A 79 19.78 -3.79 -6.59
N LYS A 80 19.72 -4.70 -7.57
CA LYS A 80 18.45 -5.23 -8.09
C LYS A 80 17.67 -6.00 -7.01
N LEU A 81 18.34 -6.83 -6.21
CA LEU A 81 17.72 -7.56 -5.11
C LEU A 81 17.14 -6.58 -4.06
N LYS A 82 17.88 -5.52 -3.72
CA LYS A 82 17.43 -4.50 -2.78
C LYS A 82 16.18 -3.77 -3.27
N GLU A 83 16.14 -3.39 -4.55
CA GLU A 83 14.96 -2.77 -5.15
C GLU A 83 13.74 -3.71 -5.19
N LEU A 84 13.98 -4.98 -5.53
CA LEU A 84 12.93 -5.99 -5.56
C LEU A 84 12.35 -6.22 -4.17
N ASN A 85 13.20 -6.43 -3.17
CA ASN A 85 12.80 -6.64 -1.77
C ASN A 85 12.03 -5.43 -1.20
N LYS A 86 12.38 -4.21 -1.61
CA LYS A 86 11.66 -3.00 -1.22
C LYS A 86 10.21 -2.96 -1.75
N ARG A 87 9.97 -3.48 -2.96
CA ARG A 87 8.63 -3.45 -3.61
C ARG A 87 7.80 -4.69 -3.32
N PHE A 88 8.45 -5.84 -3.16
CA PHE A 88 7.83 -7.17 -3.07
C PHE A 88 6.69 -7.25 -2.07
N PRO A 89 6.80 -6.75 -0.81
CA PRO A 89 5.69 -6.83 0.14
C PRO A 89 4.45 -6.07 -0.32
N SER A 90 4.62 -4.87 -0.91
CA SER A 90 3.50 -4.06 -1.41
C SER A 90 2.82 -4.72 -2.60
N ASP A 91 3.61 -5.29 -3.52
CA ASP A 91 3.08 -5.94 -4.72
C ASP A 91 2.42 -7.28 -4.39
N MET A 92 2.92 -7.99 -3.38
CA MET A 92 2.28 -9.20 -2.86
C MET A 92 0.92 -8.89 -2.22
N GLN A 93 0.82 -7.84 -1.40
CA GLN A 93 -0.48 -7.40 -0.84
C GLN A 93 -1.51 -7.09 -1.93
N LYS A 94 -1.11 -6.35 -2.98
CA LYS A 94 -1.99 -6.07 -4.13
C LYS A 94 -2.41 -7.35 -4.84
N SER A 95 -1.49 -8.29 -5.02
CA SER A 95 -1.77 -9.57 -5.69
C SER A 95 -2.75 -10.43 -4.88
N ILE A 96 -2.60 -10.48 -3.55
CA ILE A 96 -3.53 -11.17 -2.65
C ILE A 96 -4.94 -10.58 -2.77
N LEU A 97 -5.07 -9.25 -2.71
CA LEU A 97 -6.37 -8.58 -2.87
C LEU A 97 -6.97 -8.83 -4.25
N GLN A 98 -6.16 -8.79 -5.30
CA GLN A 98 -6.62 -9.07 -6.66
C GLN A 98 -7.12 -10.51 -6.80
N PHE A 99 -6.39 -11.48 -6.25
CA PHE A 99 -6.78 -12.89 -6.30
C PHE A 99 -8.03 -13.16 -5.45
N ALA A 100 -8.18 -12.45 -4.33
CA ALA A 100 -9.38 -12.50 -3.51
C ALA A 100 -10.63 -12.10 -4.30
N ILE A 101 -10.62 -10.92 -4.94
CA ILE A 101 -11.78 -10.42 -5.69
C ILE A 101 -12.03 -11.17 -7.01
N GLN A 102 -11.08 -11.97 -7.47
CA GLN A 102 -11.21 -12.84 -8.65
C GLN A 102 -11.68 -14.26 -8.31
N GLY A 103 -11.87 -14.59 -7.02
CA GLY A 103 -12.22 -15.95 -6.59
C GLY A 103 -11.09 -16.97 -6.79
N LYS A 104 -9.84 -16.50 -6.81
CA LYS A 104 -8.63 -17.33 -7.00
C LYS A 104 -7.85 -17.56 -5.71
N LEU A 105 -8.22 -16.90 -4.62
CA LEU A 105 -7.49 -16.99 -3.35
C LEU A 105 -7.81 -18.28 -2.57
N VAL A 106 -9.01 -18.83 -2.75
CA VAL A 106 -9.48 -20.04 -2.09
C VAL A 106 -10.16 -20.96 -3.09
N GLU A 107 -10.22 -22.25 -2.77
CA GLU A 107 -10.94 -23.24 -3.59
C GLU A 107 -12.45 -22.95 -3.63
N GLN A 108 -13.04 -23.11 -4.82
CA GLN A 108 -14.47 -23.02 -5.07
C GLN A 108 -15.20 -24.26 -4.54
N ARG A 109 -16.33 -24.06 -3.85
CA ARG A 109 -17.08 -25.13 -3.16
C ARG A 109 -18.55 -25.06 -3.50
N THR A 110 -19.07 -26.08 -4.20
CA THR A 110 -20.45 -26.11 -4.66
C THR A 110 -21.47 -26.19 -3.52
N GLU A 111 -21.09 -26.79 -2.39
CA GLU A 111 -21.89 -26.92 -1.19
C GLU A 111 -22.14 -25.58 -0.47
N GLU A 112 -21.37 -24.55 -0.78
CA GLU A 112 -21.51 -23.19 -0.22
C GLU A 112 -22.62 -22.38 -0.91
N GLY A 113 -23.28 -22.97 -1.91
CA GLY A 113 -24.37 -22.36 -2.68
C GLY A 113 -23.83 -21.47 -3.82
N THR A 114 -24.71 -20.63 -4.37
CA THR A 114 -24.36 -19.74 -5.49
C THR A 114 -24.57 -18.28 -5.13
N ALA A 115 -23.87 -17.40 -5.83
CA ALA A 115 -24.08 -15.96 -5.69
C ALA A 115 -25.49 -15.53 -6.07
N GLU A 116 -26.17 -16.24 -6.97
CA GLU A 116 -27.57 -15.96 -7.31
C GLU A 116 -28.51 -16.19 -6.11
N MET A 117 -28.29 -17.25 -5.33
CA MET A 117 -29.04 -17.50 -4.10
C MET A 117 -28.85 -16.36 -3.09
N LEU A 118 -27.61 -15.94 -2.87
CA LEU A 118 -27.30 -14.81 -1.99
C LEU A 118 -27.91 -13.50 -2.52
N TYR A 119 -27.84 -13.24 -3.82
CA TYR A 119 -28.41 -12.05 -4.42
C TYR A 119 -29.93 -11.98 -4.23
N LYS A 120 -30.65 -13.10 -4.36
CA LYS A 120 -32.09 -13.17 -4.05
C LYS A 120 -32.39 -12.79 -2.59
N GLN A 121 -31.56 -13.26 -1.65
CA GLN A 121 -31.70 -12.89 -0.24
C GLN A 121 -31.45 -11.38 -0.03
N ILE A 122 -30.41 -10.83 -0.66
CA ILE A 122 -30.09 -9.39 -0.61
C ILE A 122 -31.28 -8.56 -1.11
N GLN A 123 -31.90 -8.95 -2.23
CA GLN A 123 -33.07 -8.25 -2.77
C GLN A 123 -34.28 -8.34 -1.82
N ALA A 124 -34.51 -9.49 -1.19
CA ALA A 124 -35.59 -9.67 -0.22
C ALA A 124 -35.37 -8.79 1.02
N GLU A 125 -34.15 -8.75 1.55
CA GLU A 125 -33.79 -7.93 2.70
C GLU A 125 -33.89 -6.44 2.39
N LYS A 126 -33.41 -6.00 1.23
CA LYS A 126 -33.55 -4.61 0.77
C LYS A 126 -35.03 -4.21 0.69
N LYS A 127 -35.91 -5.07 0.14
CA LYS A 127 -37.36 -4.83 0.11
C LYS A 127 -37.95 -4.72 1.52
N ARG A 128 -37.54 -5.59 2.45
CA ARG A 128 -37.98 -5.58 3.85
C ARG A 128 -37.58 -4.27 4.54
N LEU A 129 -36.34 -3.82 4.37
CA LEU A 129 -35.83 -2.57 4.95
C LEU A 129 -36.53 -1.33 4.37
N ILE A 130 -36.84 -1.32 3.07
CA ILE A 130 -37.64 -0.25 2.43
C ILE A 130 -39.04 -0.21 3.03
N LYS A 131 -39.71 -1.38 3.15
CA LYS A 131 -41.06 -1.48 3.73
C LYS A 131 -41.07 -1.03 5.20
N ALA A 132 -40.01 -1.30 5.94
CA ALA A 132 -39.82 -0.88 7.32
C ALA A 132 -39.40 0.60 7.47
N GLY A 133 -39.21 1.34 6.38
CA GLY A 133 -38.80 2.75 6.40
C GLY A 133 -37.35 2.98 6.86
N LYS A 134 -36.55 1.92 7.02
CA LYS A 134 -35.14 2.00 7.45
C LYS A 134 -34.21 2.53 6.37
N ILE A 135 -34.57 2.29 5.10
CA ILE A 135 -33.84 2.82 3.94
C ILE A 135 -34.82 3.41 2.93
N LYS A 136 -34.36 4.41 2.18
CA LYS A 136 -35.14 5.04 1.11
C LYS A 136 -35.16 4.14 -0.13
N LYS A 137 -36.25 4.19 -0.89
CA LYS A 137 -36.33 3.54 -2.20
C LYS A 137 -35.48 4.33 -3.20
N GLU A 138 -34.39 3.73 -3.68
CA GLU A 138 -33.52 4.31 -4.68
C GLU A 138 -33.99 3.96 -6.10
N LYS A 139 -33.55 4.76 -7.08
CA LYS A 139 -33.76 4.45 -8.51
C LYS A 139 -32.98 3.18 -8.89
N PRO A 140 -33.45 2.39 -9.86
CA PRO A 140 -32.66 1.28 -10.40
C PRO A 140 -31.28 1.77 -10.85
N LEU A 141 -30.25 0.98 -10.55
CA LEU A 141 -28.89 1.21 -11.01
C LEU A 141 -28.75 0.69 -12.45
N PRO A 142 -27.87 1.29 -13.26
CA PRO A 142 -27.66 0.86 -14.65
C PRO A 142 -27.20 -0.60 -14.72
N GLU A 143 -27.59 -1.27 -15.79
CA GLU A 143 -27.08 -2.61 -16.12
C GLU A 143 -25.55 -2.58 -16.28
N ILE A 144 -24.90 -3.68 -15.94
CA ILE A 144 -23.43 -3.83 -16.08
C ILE A 144 -23.15 -4.24 -17.51
N LYS A 145 -22.42 -3.41 -18.23
CA LYS A 145 -21.94 -3.73 -19.58
C LYS A 145 -20.72 -4.63 -19.52
N ASP A 146 -20.44 -5.35 -20.60
CA ASP A 146 -19.30 -6.27 -20.65
C ASP A 146 -17.94 -5.56 -20.53
N ASP A 147 -17.81 -4.34 -21.04
CA ASP A 147 -16.61 -3.51 -20.91
C ASP A 147 -16.35 -2.99 -19.48
N GLU A 148 -17.36 -3.09 -18.61
CA GLU A 148 -17.23 -2.75 -17.19
C GLU A 148 -16.77 -3.94 -16.33
N LYS A 149 -16.65 -5.15 -16.90
CA LYS A 149 -16.19 -6.35 -16.20
C LYS A 149 -14.66 -6.46 -16.32
N PRO A 150 -13.89 -6.13 -15.26
CA PRO A 150 -12.44 -6.00 -15.37
C PRO A 150 -11.69 -7.34 -15.52
N PHE A 151 -12.35 -8.46 -15.20
CA PHE A 151 -11.75 -9.79 -15.20
C PHE A 151 -12.83 -10.89 -15.22
N ASP A 152 -12.39 -12.13 -15.45
CA ASP A 152 -13.23 -13.31 -15.31
C ASP A 152 -13.43 -13.69 -13.83
N ILE A 153 -14.62 -14.19 -13.53
CA ILE A 153 -15.02 -14.68 -12.20
C ILE A 153 -15.41 -16.17 -12.28
N PRO A 154 -15.37 -16.90 -11.15
CA PRO A 154 -15.82 -18.29 -11.10
C PRO A 154 -17.30 -18.45 -11.46
N GLU A 155 -17.70 -19.64 -11.91
CA GLU A 155 -19.09 -19.96 -12.30
C GLU A 155 -20.09 -19.74 -11.17
N GLY A 156 -19.70 -19.99 -9.91
CA GLY A 156 -20.55 -19.77 -8.73
C GLY A 156 -20.75 -18.30 -8.36
N TRP A 157 -20.02 -17.38 -8.98
CA TRP A 157 -20.07 -15.94 -8.72
C TRP A 157 -20.95 -15.21 -9.73
N MET A 158 -21.32 -13.97 -9.40
CA MET A 158 -21.98 -13.10 -10.36
C MET A 158 -21.58 -11.64 -10.20
N TRP A 159 -21.62 -10.88 -11.29
CA TRP A 159 -21.46 -9.44 -11.25
C TRP A 159 -22.76 -8.75 -10.83
N VAL A 160 -22.68 -7.87 -9.83
CA VAL A 160 -23.80 -7.01 -9.40
C VAL A 160 -23.31 -5.59 -9.18
N ARG A 161 -24.19 -4.58 -9.31
CA ARG A 161 -23.81 -3.22 -8.89
C ARG A 161 -23.68 -3.18 -7.37
N LEU A 162 -22.59 -2.65 -6.84
CA LEU A 162 -22.34 -2.62 -5.39
C LEU A 162 -23.52 -2.03 -4.60
N GLY A 163 -24.18 -0.99 -5.13
CA GLY A 163 -25.35 -0.36 -4.49
C GLY A 163 -26.59 -1.27 -4.36
N TYR A 164 -26.59 -2.47 -4.94
CA TYR A 164 -27.60 -3.49 -4.61
C TYR A 164 -27.27 -4.27 -3.34
N ALA A 165 -25.99 -4.37 -2.96
CA ALA A 165 -25.51 -5.11 -1.78
C ALA A 165 -25.35 -4.24 -0.52
N ILE A 166 -25.31 -2.91 -0.68
CA ILE A 166 -25.03 -1.97 0.41
C ILE A 166 -26.08 -0.86 0.53
N SER A 167 -26.14 -0.25 1.71
CA SER A 167 -26.58 1.13 1.89
C SER A 167 -25.37 2.05 2.01
N LEU A 168 -25.48 3.27 1.53
CA LEU A 168 -24.42 4.27 1.60
C LEU A 168 -24.96 5.54 2.26
N LEU A 169 -24.24 6.06 3.24
CA LEU A 169 -24.50 7.36 3.87
C LEU A 169 -23.38 8.32 3.49
N SER A 170 -23.72 9.52 3.02
CA SER A 170 -22.76 10.59 2.77
C SER A 170 -22.74 11.53 3.96
N GLY A 171 -21.55 11.84 4.47
CA GLY A 171 -21.43 12.69 5.65
C GLY A 171 -21.75 14.16 5.40
N GLN A 172 -21.87 14.91 6.49
CA GLN A 172 -22.23 16.32 6.53
C GLN A 172 -21.31 17.03 7.52
N ASP A 173 -20.75 18.18 7.12
CA ASP A 173 -19.89 18.92 8.04
C ASP A 173 -20.70 19.61 9.14
N MET A 174 -20.07 19.69 10.31
CA MET A 174 -20.45 20.56 11.40
C MET A 174 -19.63 21.85 11.38
N THR A 175 -20.26 22.94 11.82
CA THR A 175 -19.60 24.22 12.14
C THR A 175 -18.83 24.12 13.46
N ALA A 176 -17.89 25.03 13.69
CA ALA A 176 -17.06 25.04 14.91
C ALA A 176 -17.88 25.11 16.22
N SER A 177 -19.07 25.71 16.18
CA SER A 177 -19.99 25.79 17.33
C SER A 177 -20.78 24.49 17.59
N GLU A 178 -20.81 23.56 16.63
CA GLU A 178 -21.58 22.32 16.72
C GLU A 178 -20.76 21.13 17.26
N TYR A 179 -19.46 21.30 17.53
CA TYR A 179 -18.62 20.24 18.10
C TYR A 179 -17.68 20.75 19.20
N ASN A 180 -17.19 19.81 20.00
CA ASN A 180 -16.27 20.04 21.12
C ASN A 180 -15.16 18.98 21.14
N ASP A 181 -14.13 19.21 21.94
CA ASP A 181 -13.03 18.30 22.25
C ASP A 181 -13.10 17.74 23.69
N ASN A 182 -14.17 18.03 24.41
CA ASN A 182 -14.37 17.65 25.82
C ASN A 182 -15.15 16.34 25.99
N SER A 183 -15.18 15.47 24.97
CA SER A 183 -15.88 14.18 25.02
C SER A 183 -17.39 14.24 25.30
N LYS A 184 -18.08 15.33 24.91
CA LYS A 184 -19.53 15.48 25.09
C LYS A 184 -20.31 15.15 23.82
N GLY A 185 -21.18 14.14 23.91
CA GLY A 185 -22.08 13.72 22.83
C GLY A 185 -21.52 12.58 21.98
N ILE A 186 -21.89 12.55 20.70
CA ILE A 186 -21.52 11.52 19.73
C ILE A 186 -20.16 11.87 19.09
N PRO A 187 -19.22 10.93 18.92
CA PRO A 187 -17.95 11.18 18.22
C PRO A 187 -18.15 11.79 16.82
N TYR A 188 -17.26 12.70 16.43
CA TYR A 188 -17.30 13.37 15.13
C TYR A 188 -16.03 13.09 14.31
N ILE A 189 -16.18 12.34 13.23
CA ILE A 189 -15.08 11.92 12.34
C ILE A 189 -15.05 12.85 11.12
N THR A 190 -13.93 13.56 10.95
CA THR A 190 -13.84 14.70 10.04
C THR A 190 -13.15 14.41 8.70
N GLY A 191 -12.35 13.35 8.63
CA GLY A 191 -11.66 12.94 7.41
C GLY A 191 -10.57 11.92 7.67
N ALA A 192 -9.60 11.86 6.75
CA ALA A 192 -8.51 10.88 6.77
C ALA A 192 -7.53 11.01 7.95
N SER A 193 -7.50 12.13 8.65
CA SER A 193 -6.72 12.30 9.88
C SER A 193 -7.30 11.50 11.05
N ASN A 194 -8.57 11.08 10.96
CA ASN A 194 -9.22 10.24 11.94
C ASN A 194 -9.09 8.74 11.60
N ILE A 195 -8.33 8.37 10.57
CA ILE A 195 -8.13 6.97 10.17
C ILE A 195 -6.63 6.69 10.03
N GLU A 196 -6.12 5.79 10.86
CA GLU A 196 -4.72 5.34 10.86
C GLU A 196 -4.71 3.82 10.98
N ASP A 197 -4.00 3.13 10.06
CA ASP A 197 -3.93 1.66 10.01
C ASP A 197 -5.28 0.95 10.14
N SER A 198 -6.30 1.48 9.47
CA SER A 198 -7.70 1.01 9.52
C SER A 198 -8.40 1.14 10.87
N CYS A 199 -7.80 1.84 11.83
CA CYS A 199 -8.37 2.20 13.13
C CYS A 199 -8.90 3.63 13.12
N ILE A 200 -9.98 3.88 13.89
CA ILE A 200 -10.58 5.20 14.04
C ILE A 200 -9.93 5.95 15.21
N ILE A 201 -9.49 7.18 14.97
CA ILE A 201 -8.99 8.11 15.99
C ILE A 201 -10.08 9.14 16.27
N ILE A 202 -10.55 9.17 17.52
CA ILE A 202 -11.59 10.09 17.98
C ILE A 202 -10.96 11.22 18.78
N ASN A 203 -11.23 12.46 18.37
CA ASN A 203 -10.75 13.66 19.05
C ASN A 203 -11.76 14.82 19.02
N ARG A 204 -13.00 14.57 18.58
CA ARG A 204 -14.09 15.55 18.51
C ARG A 204 -15.42 14.86 18.78
N TRP A 205 -16.38 15.60 19.35
CA TRP A 205 -17.73 15.13 19.67
C TRP A 205 -18.77 16.21 19.39
N THR A 206 -20.02 15.82 19.19
CA THR A 206 -21.15 16.71 18.93
C THR A 206 -22.42 16.23 19.66
N GLU A 207 -23.19 17.16 20.19
CA GLU A 207 -24.51 16.91 20.77
C GLU A 207 -25.64 17.05 19.74
N SER A 208 -25.33 17.45 18.50
CA SER A 208 -26.30 17.78 17.44
C SER A 208 -26.10 16.95 16.16
N ALA A 209 -25.69 15.68 16.30
CA ALA A 209 -25.40 14.76 15.19
C ALA A 209 -26.55 14.61 14.17
N LYS A 210 -26.22 14.60 12.87
CA LYS A 210 -27.20 14.52 11.76
C LYS A 210 -26.94 13.32 10.84
N ALA A 211 -25.72 13.20 10.33
CA ALA A 211 -25.26 12.07 9.50
C ALA A 211 -24.58 11.04 10.40
N ILE A 212 -25.33 10.03 10.86
CA ILE A 212 -24.87 9.05 11.85
C ILE A 212 -24.52 7.73 11.16
N ALA A 213 -23.26 7.33 11.27
CA ALA A 213 -22.81 5.97 10.97
C ALA A 213 -22.88 5.11 12.23
N HIS A 214 -23.08 3.81 12.06
CA HIS A 214 -23.30 2.86 13.13
C HIS A 214 -22.18 1.81 13.20
N LYS A 215 -22.07 1.17 14.36
CA LYS A 215 -21.14 0.05 14.54
C LYS A 215 -21.22 -0.94 13.38
N ASP A 216 -20.06 -1.44 12.99
CA ASP A 216 -19.82 -2.36 11.87
C ASP A 216 -20.00 -1.73 10.47
N ASP A 217 -20.33 -0.44 10.36
CA ASP A 217 -20.22 0.30 9.09
C ASP A 217 -18.76 0.43 8.64
N LEU A 218 -18.53 0.30 7.34
CA LEU A 218 -17.25 0.63 6.71
C LEU A 218 -17.22 2.12 6.37
N LEU A 219 -16.30 2.86 6.99
CA LEU A 219 -16.01 4.24 6.64
C LEU A 219 -15.02 4.29 5.45
N LEU A 220 -15.30 5.17 4.49
CA LEU A 220 -14.46 5.43 3.32
C LEU A 220 -14.20 6.94 3.16
N THR A 221 -12.93 7.34 3.10
CA THR A 221 -12.58 8.74 2.81
C THR A 221 -12.73 9.04 1.32
N CYS A 222 -13.56 10.01 0.99
CA CYS A 222 -13.96 10.33 -0.38
C CYS A 222 -13.46 11.71 -0.85
N LYS A 223 -12.95 12.57 0.04
CA LYS A 223 -12.34 13.88 -0.28
C LYS A 223 -11.10 14.12 0.59
N GLY A 224 -10.22 15.04 0.17
CA GLY A 224 -8.94 15.27 0.83
C GLY A 224 -7.98 14.12 0.55
N THR A 225 -7.53 13.41 1.59
CA THR A 225 -6.81 12.14 1.40
C THR A 225 -7.81 11.01 1.16
N ILE A 226 -7.84 10.52 -0.08
CA ILE A 226 -8.87 9.60 -0.59
C ILE A 226 -8.43 8.14 -0.45
N GLY A 227 -9.39 7.30 -0.04
CA GLY A 227 -9.30 5.85 -0.09
C GLY A 227 -8.81 5.19 1.20
N LYS A 228 -8.78 5.92 2.33
CA LYS A 228 -8.63 5.29 3.63
C LYS A 228 -9.95 4.63 4.03
N THR A 229 -9.86 3.45 4.62
CA THR A 229 -10.96 2.60 5.03
C THR A 229 -10.81 2.21 6.49
N ALA A 230 -11.92 2.05 7.21
CA ALA A 230 -11.93 1.54 8.57
C ALA A 230 -13.33 1.02 8.93
N ILE A 231 -13.40 -0.06 9.71
CA ILE A 231 -14.68 -0.57 10.23
C ILE A 231 -14.93 0.07 11.58
N LEU A 232 -16.13 0.60 11.76
CA LEU A 232 -16.47 1.34 12.94
C LEU A 232 -16.73 0.41 14.13
N ALA A 233 -15.92 0.54 15.19
CA ALA A 233 -16.13 -0.18 16.45
C ALA A 233 -17.17 0.51 17.36
N GLU A 234 -17.28 1.84 17.24
CA GLU A 234 -18.19 2.65 18.04
C GLU A 234 -19.66 2.43 17.67
N ASN A 235 -20.55 2.51 18.66
CA ASN A 235 -21.99 2.33 18.44
C ASN A 235 -22.56 3.32 17.42
N GLN A 236 -22.15 4.58 17.52
CA GLN A 236 -22.60 5.67 16.65
C GLN A 236 -21.50 6.73 16.52
N VAL A 237 -21.31 7.25 15.31
CA VAL A 237 -20.47 8.43 15.07
C VAL A 237 -21.11 9.35 14.04
N HIS A 238 -20.93 10.65 14.20
CA HIS A 238 -21.22 11.61 13.16
C HIS A 238 -20.06 11.67 12.15
N ILE A 239 -20.35 11.67 10.86
CA ILE A 239 -19.34 11.72 9.80
C ILE A 239 -19.44 13.01 8.96
N ALA A 240 -18.29 13.64 8.70
CA ALA A 240 -18.16 14.84 7.87
C ALA A 240 -18.28 14.55 6.36
N ARG A 241 -18.38 15.59 5.53
CA ARG A 241 -18.56 15.49 4.07
C ARG A 241 -17.46 14.71 3.34
N GLN A 242 -16.31 14.54 3.99
CA GLN A 242 -15.15 13.84 3.45
C GLN A 242 -15.24 12.32 3.63
N ILE A 243 -16.28 11.82 4.29
CA ILE A 243 -16.45 10.41 4.63
C ILE A 243 -17.81 9.93 4.12
N MET A 244 -17.82 8.69 3.63
CA MET A 244 -19.05 7.92 3.44
C MET A 244 -19.03 6.72 4.38
N ALA A 245 -20.19 6.34 4.90
CA ALA A 245 -20.37 5.07 5.61
C ALA A 245 -21.10 4.07 4.71
N ILE A 246 -20.58 2.86 4.64
CA ILE A 246 -21.09 1.74 3.86
C ILE A 246 -21.62 0.70 4.85
N THR A 247 -22.91 0.41 4.77
CA THR A 247 -23.56 -0.65 5.54
C THR A 247 -23.87 -1.82 4.60
N ALA A 248 -23.37 -3.02 4.90
CA ALA A 248 -23.71 -4.21 4.14
C ALA A 248 -25.09 -4.74 4.53
N TYR A 249 -25.85 -5.30 3.58
CA TYR A 249 -27.11 -5.98 3.90
C TYR A 249 -26.85 -7.39 4.46
N ILE A 250 -26.46 -8.33 3.59
CA ILE A 250 -26.18 -9.73 3.96
C ILE A 250 -24.71 -10.08 3.66
N VAL A 251 -24.05 -9.31 2.81
CA VAL A 251 -22.67 -9.50 2.37
C VAL A 251 -21.72 -9.25 3.54
N ASP A 252 -20.61 -9.99 3.55
CA ASP A 252 -19.56 -9.76 4.53
C ASP A 252 -18.89 -8.38 4.33
N ILE A 253 -18.90 -7.55 5.37
CA ILE A 253 -18.39 -6.17 5.28
C ILE A 253 -16.88 -6.12 5.09
N GLN A 254 -16.12 -7.11 5.57
CA GLN A 254 -14.67 -7.19 5.35
C GLN A 254 -14.38 -7.51 3.88
N PHE A 255 -15.17 -8.38 3.27
CA PHE A 255 -15.06 -8.65 1.83
C PHE A 255 -15.36 -7.38 1.01
N ILE A 256 -16.39 -6.61 1.38
CA ILE A 256 -16.66 -5.29 0.77
C ILE A 256 -15.48 -4.33 0.98
N ARG A 257 -14.88 -4.30 2.18
CA ARG A 257 -13.70 -3.47 2.46
C ARG A 257 -12.55 -3.79 1.50
N PHE A 258 -12.18 -5.05 1.39
CA PHE A 258 -11.10 -5.48 0.50
C PHE A 258 -11.41 -5.20 -0.98
N PHE A 259 -12.66 -5.38 -1.40
CA PHE A 259 -13.10 -4.99 -2.74
C PHE A 259 -12.96 -3.48 -2.98
N ILE A 260 -13.40 -2.64 -2.04
CA ILE A 260 -13.25 -1.18 -2.14
C ILE A 260 -11.77 -0.79 -2.21
N GLU A 261 -10.93 -1.37 -1.36
CA GLU A 261 -9.49 -1.13 -1.33
C GLU A 261 -8.82 -1.48 -2.67
N SER A 262 -9.15 -2.64 -3.24
CA SER A 262 -8.68 -3.03 -4.57
C SER A 262 -9.17 -2.10 -5.70
N SER A 263 -10.34 -1.48 -5.50
CA SER A 263 -10.99 -0.60 -6.48
C SER A 263 -10.65 0.88 -6.31
N ILE A 264 -9.89 1.29 -5.28
CA ILE A 264 -9.59 2.70 -4.99
C ILE A 264 -8.94 3.41 -6.17
N ASN A 265 -7.99 2.76 -6.85
CA ASN A 265 -7.29 3.38 -7.99
C ASN A 265 -8.24 3.63 -9.17
N PHE A 266 -9.16 2.69 -9.43
CA PHE A 266 -10.21 2.87 -10.42
C PHE A 266 -11.19 3.98 -10.03
N LEU A 267 -11.62 4.03 -8.76
CA LEU A 267 -12.49 5.11 -8.28
C LEU A 267 -11.82 6.49 -8.40
N LYS A 268 -10.51 6.57 -8.14
CA LYS A 268 -9.71 7.79 -8.33
C LYS A 268 -9.62 8.21 -9.79
N SER A 269 -9.45 7.27 -10.73
CA SER A 269 -9.39 7.60 -12.17
C SER A 269 -10.74 8.06 -12.74
N GLN A 270 -11.85 7.73 -12.08
CA GLN A 270 -13.20 8.20 -12.44
C GLN A 270 -13.52 9.61 -11.92
N ALA A 271 -12.65 10.22 -11.10
CA ALA A 271 -12.85 11.58 -10.62
C ALA A 271 -12.66 12.58 -11.78
N LYS A 272 -13.76 13.15 -12.29
CA LYS A 272 -13.77 14.06 -13.45
C LYS A 272 -13.58 15.54 -13.09
N SER A 273 -13.49 15.88 -11.81
CA SER A 273 -13.45 17.27 -11.33
C SER A 273 -12.04 17.76 -10.99
N MET A 274 -11.84 19.08 -11.08
CA MET A 274 -10.61 19.79 -10.70
C MET A 274 -10.23 19.59 -9.22
N ILE A 275 -11.21 19.29 -8.37
CA ILE A 275 -11.01 18.82 -7.00
C ILE A 275 -11.18 17.29 -7.01
N PRO A 276 -10.12 16.50 -6.79
CA PRO A 276 -10.22 15.04 -6.81
C PRO A 276 -11.09 14.53 -5.64
N GLY A 277 -11.95 13.55 -5.93
CA GLY A 277 -12.86 12.96 -4.94
C GLY A 277 -13.60 11.72 -5.47
N ILE A 278 -13.95 10.79 -4.57
CA ILE A 278 -14.81 9.65 -4.87
C ILE A 278 -16.26 10.10 -4.76
N GLU A 279 -17.00 10.03 -5.86
CA GLU A 279 -18.42 10.36 -5.87
C GLU A 279 -19.28 9.17 -5.42
N ARG A 280 -20.39 9.47 -4.72
CA ARG A 280 -21.37 8.48 -4.27
C ARG A 280 -21.82 7.55 -5.40
N ARG A 281 -22.13 8.13 -6.58
CA ARG A 281 -22.58 7.36 -7.75
C ARG A 281 -21.52 6.37 -8.23
N ASN A 282 -20.24 6.72 -8.15
CA ASN A 282 -19.15 5.86 -8.62
C ASN A 282 -19.03 4.63 -7.71
N VAL A 283 -19.16 4.81 -6.39
CA VAL A 283 -19.18 3.71 -5.43
C VAL A 283 -20.37 2.79 -5.67
N LEU A 284 -21.59 3.35 -5.77
CA LEU A 284 -22.81 2.55 -5.98
C LEU A 284 -22.79 1.78 -7.31
N ASN A 285 -22.17 2.35 -8.34
CA ASN A 285 -22.10 1.76 -9.67
C ASN A 285 -20.92 0.77 -9.85
N LEU A 286 -20.05 0.55 -8.87
CA LEU A 286 -18.97 -0.43 -9.04
C LEU A 286 -19.53 -1.79 -9.43
N ALA A 287 -18.91 -2.41 -10.45
CA ALA A 287 -19.14 -3.82 -10.77
C ALA A 287 -18.52 -4.64 -9.62
N PHE A 288 -19.37 -5.20 -8.77
CA PHE A 288 -18.99 -5.97 -7.60
C PHE A 288 -19.08 -7.47 -7.92
N PRO A 289 -17.97 -8.23 -7.82
CA PRO A 289 -17.99 -9.67 -8.03
C PRO A 289 -18.49 -10.33 -6.75
N LEU A 290 -19.76 -10.76 -6.75
CA LEU A 290 -20.43 -11.34 -5.59
C LEU A 290 -20.17 -12.85 -5.53
N PRO A 291 -19.51 -13.38 -4.47
CA PRO A 291 -19.44 -14.81 -4.16
C PRO A 291 -20.62 -15.25 -3.29
N PRO A 292 -20.82 -16.55 -3.06
CA PRO A 292 -21.57 -17.06 -1.92
C PRO A 292 -21.03 -16.52 -0.57
N LEU A 293 -21.90 -16.39 0.44
CA LEU A 293 -21.53 -15.76 1.71
C LEU A 293 -20.47 -16.56 2.49
N ALA A 294 -20.53 -17.89 2.44
CA ALA A 294 -19.55 -18.73 3.12
C ALA A 294 -18.15 -18.56 2.49
N GLU A 295 -18.09 -18.46 1.16
CA GLU A 295 -16.84 -18.23 0.43
C GLU A 295 -16.25 -16.85 0.75
N GLN A 296 -17.09 -15.80 0.84
CA GLN A 296 -16.64 -14.46 1.27
C GLN A 296 -15.88 -14.53 2.60
N LYS A 297 -16.42 -15.25 3.59
CA LYS A 297 -15.79 -15.41 4.91
C LYS A 297 -14.47 -16.19 4.83
N ARG A 298 -14.39 -17.23 4.00
CA ARG A 298 -13.14 -17.98 3.74
C ARG A 298 -12.08 -17.09 3.11
N ILE A 299 -12.46 -16.27 2.13
CA ILE A 299 -11.57 -15.31 1.48
C ILE A 299 -11.04 -14.31 2.50
N VAL A 300 -11.93 -13.72 3.32
CA VAL A 300 -11.56 -12.78 4.39
C VAL A 300 -10.58 -13.43 5.36
N ALA A 301 -10.89 -14.62 5.87
CA ALA A 301 -10.01 -15.35 6.77
C ALA A 301 -8.63 -15.61 6.13
N LYS A 302 -8.59 -15.94 4.84
CA LYS A 302 -7.32 -16.17 4.14
C LYS A 302 -6.52 -14.88 3.93
N ILE A 303 -7.17 -13.75 3.69
CA ILE A 303 -6.49 -12.45 3.62
C ILE A 303 -5.91 -12.08 4.99
N GLU A 304 -6.68 -12.26 6.07
CA GLU A 304 -6.25 -11.97 7.44
C GLU A 304 -5.10 -12.88 7.90
N GLU A 305 -4.99 -14.10 7.36
CA GLU A 305 -3.84 -14.98 7.54
C GLU A 305 -2.58 -14.47 6.79
N LEU A 306 -2.73 -14.00 5.55
CA LEU A 306 -1.61 -13.67 4.66
C LEU A 306 -1.09 -12.23 4.81
N MET A 307 -1.95 -11.27 5.13
CA MET A 307 -1.58 -9.85 5.22
C MET A 307 -0.49 -9.56 6.28
N PRO A 308 -0.56 -10.12 7.50
CA PRO A 308 0.50 -9.94 8.50
C PRO A 308 1.85 -10.51 8.05
N LEU A 309 1.86 -11.56 7.22
CA LEU A 309 3.11 -12.11 6.67
C LEU A 309 3.78 -11.09 5.74
N CYS A 310 2.98 -10.37 4.94
CA CYS A 310 3.47 -9.31 4.07
C CYS A 310 4.01 -8.13 4.87
N GLU A 311 3.38 -7.78 5.99
CA GLU A 311 3.83 -6.68 6.86
C GLU A 311 5.18 -6.99 7.52
N ARG A 312 5.37 -8.21 8.02
CA ARG A 312 6.67 -8.64 8.57
C ARG A 312 7.80 -8.50 7.55
N LEU A 313 7.55 -8.88 6.30
CA LEU A 313 8.54 -8.72 5.22
C LEU A 313 8.88 -7.25 4.94
N LYS A 314 7.97 -6.30 5.18
CA LYS A 314 8.30 -4.87 5.04
C LYS A 314 9.37 -4.48 6.06
N PHE A 315 9.25 -4.92 7.31
CA PHE A 315 10.22 -4.59 8.36
C PHE A 315 11.59 -5.23 8.10
N GLU A 316 11.63 -6.46 7.58
CA GLU A 316 12.89 -7.16 7.26
C GLU A 316 13.69 -6.51 6.12
N TYR A 317 13.01 -5.78 5.22
CA TYR A 317 13.63 -5.15 4.05
C TYR A 317 13.61 -3.62 4.05
N SER A 318 13.28 -3.00 5.19
CA SER A 318 13.36 -1.54 5.42
C SER A 318 14.76 -1.11 5.86
#